data_AF-A0A5N7BQL7-F1
#
_entry.id   AF-A0A5N7BQL7-F1
#
_cell.length_a   1.000
_cell.length_b   1.000
_cell.length_c   1.000
_cell.angle_alpha   90.00
_cell.angle_beta   90.00
_cell.angle_gamma   90.00
#
_symmetry.space_group_name_H-M   'P 1'
#
loop_
_entity.id
_entity.type
_entity.pdbx_description
1 polymer ?
#
loop_
_entity_poly.entity_id
_entity_poly.type
_entity_poly.pdbx_seq_one_letter_code
_entity_poly.pdbx_strand_id
1 'polypeptide(L)'
;MSQPDPLSWTLLFKKHKTTVLLMLPPSETITTAQSTLLRALRSRGLEEINGDPVPEDPSDIEFGIAVDKNDLGKGWTKLELQAPQFDEDEAPRRGAGKKSAAPLTLEAAELRDVQPIAFRFRKHSEETKSTDELLDLEQEDPGWDVIVPSLDEEEEEEEEEEEEEN
;
A
#
# COMPACT_ATOMS: atom_id res chain seq x y z
N MET A 1 14.91 -22.37 10.11
CA MET A 1 13.60 -22.27 9.43
C MET A 1 12.58 -22.06 10.53
N SER A 2 12.08 -20.83 10.71
CA SER A 2 11.02 -20.56 11.69
C SER A 2 9.75 -21.27 11.23
N GLN A 3 9.12 -22.04 12.12
CA GLN A 3 7.88 -22.75 11.82
C GLN A 3 6.78 -21.71 11.52
N PRO A 4 5.95 -21.89 10.47
CA PRO A 4 4.87 -20.97 10.19
C PRO A 4 3.91 -20.95 11.38
N ASP A 5 3.67 -19.76 11.93
CA ASP A 5 2.74 -19.57 13.04
C ASP A 5 1.30 -19.63 12.48
N PRO A 6 0.47 -20.59 12.94
CA PRO A 6 -0.92 -20.72 12.47
C PRO A 6 -1.80 -19.50 12.79
N LEU A 7 -1.34 -18.57 13.63
CA LEU A 7 -2.04 -17.32 13.94
C LEU A 7 -1.63 -16.15 13.03
N SER A 8 -0.71 -16.38 12.09
CA SER A 8 -0.34 -15.35 11.11
C SER A 8 -1.46 -15.08 10.11
N TRP A 9 -1.63 -13.82 9.74
CA TRP A 9 -2.53 -13.41 8.66
C TRP A 9 -1.81 -13.45 7.32
N THR A 10 -2.52 -13.89 6.28
CA THR A 10 -2.11 -13.78 4.88
C THR A 10 -2.62 -12.46 4.31
N LEU A 11 -1.72 -11.52 4.04
CA LEU A 11 -2.06 -10.21 3.47
C LEU A 11 -1.70 -10.16 1.98
N LEU A 12 -2.57 -9.55 1.17
CA LEU A 12 -2.43 -9.48 -0.28
C LEU A 12 -2.03 -8.06 -0.69
N PHE A 13 -0.73 -7.82 -0.86
CA PHE A 13 -0.19 -6.52 -1.28
C PHE A 13 -0.27 -6.37 -2.79
N LYS A 14 -1.02 -5.36 -3.27
CA LYS A 14 -1.31 -5.12 -4.69
C LYS A 14 -0.66 -3.84 -5.20
N LYS A 15 0.00 -3.93 -6.36
CA LYS A 15 0.42 -2.80 -7.21
C LYS A 15 0.37 -3.24 -8.67
N HIS A 16 -0.27 -2.46 -9.51
CA HIS A 16 -0.54 -2.79 -10.91
C HIS A 16 -1.18 -4.19 -11.02
N LYS A 17 -0.66 -5.04 -11.90
CA LYS A 17 -0.99 -6.48 -12.01
C LYS A 17 -0.25 -7.37 -11.00
N THR A 18 0.61 -6.81 -10.14
CA THR A 18 1.42 -7.57 -9.17
C THR A 18 0.67 -7.75 -7.86
N THR A 19 0.63 -8.99 -7.35
CA THR A 19 0.17 -9.30 -5.99
C THR A 19 1.26 -10.05 -5.23
N VAL A 20 1.69 -9.51 -4.08
CA VAL A 20 2.64 -10.14 -3.16
C VAL A 20 1.90 -10.64 -1.92
N LEU A 21 2.02 -11.92 -1.62
CA LEU A 21 1.41 -12.53 -0.44
C LEU A 21 2.45 -12.65 0.67
N LEU A 22 2.16 -12.07 1.83
CA LEU A 22 2.99 -12.20 3.03
C LEU A 22 2.17 -12.78 4.17
N MET A 23 2.76 -13.74 4.89
CA MET A 23 2.22 -14.21 6.17
C MET A 23 2.89 -13.44 7.30
N LEU A 24 2.11 -12.66 8.06
CA LEU A 24 2.60 -11.81 9.14
C LEU A 24 1.74 -11.99 10.40
N PRO A 25 2.35 -12.08 11.60
CA PRO A 25 1.60 -12.02 12.85
C PRO A 25 0.81 -10.70 12.98
N PRO A 26 -0.43 -10.72 13.51
CA PRO A 26 -1.25 -9.51 13.67
C PRO A 26 -0.60 -8.40 14.54
N SER A 27 0.29 -8.82 15.43
CA SER A 27 1.07 -7.96 16.34
C SER A 27 2.26 -7.27 15.67
N GLU A 28 2.63 -7.63 14.44
CA GLU A 28 3.69 -6.94 13.69
C GLU A 28 3.29 -5.51 13.35
N THR A 29 4.30 -4.65 13.21
CA THR A 29 4.09 -3.24 12.87
C THR A 29 3.97 -3.03 11.36
N ILE A 30 3.34 -1.93 10.96
CA ILE A 30 3.28 -1.54 9.54
C ILE A 30 4.69 -1.37 8.96
N THR A 31 5.64 -0.87 9.75
CA THR A 31 7.04 -0.70 9.33
C THR A 31 7.77 -2.04 9.12
N THR A 32 7.48 -3.07 9.92
CA THR A 32 8.00 -4.42 9.65
C THR A 32 7.38 -4.99 8.38
N ALA A 33 6.09 -4.75 8.14
CA ALA A 33 5.43 -5.19 6.92
C ALA A 33 6.04 -4.54 5.65
N GLN A 34 6.32 -3.23 5.67
CA GLN A 34 7.06 -2.52 4.60
C GLN A 34 8.44 -3.15 4.35
N SER A 35 9.21 -3.39 5.42
CA SER A 35 10.53 -4.02 5.33
C SER A 35 10.48 -5.43 4.77
N THR A 36 9.46 -6.20 5.16
CA THR A 36 9.26 -7.58 4.69
C THR A 36 8.84 -7.60 3.22
N LEU A 37 7.96 -6.68 2.80
CA LEU A 37 7.56 -6.52 1.41
C LEU A 37 8.76 -6.14 0.53
N LEU A 38 9.55 -5.16 0.94
CA LEU A 38 10.76 -4.75 0.21
C LEU A 38 11.74 -5.91 0.06
N ARG A 39 11.99 -6.65 1.13
CA ARG A 39 12.83 -7.85 1.09
C ARG A 39 12.26 -8.90 0.15
N ALA A 40 10.95 -9.13 0.14
CA ALA A 40 10.30 -10.09 -0.73
C ALA A 40 10.47 -9.71 -2.21
N LEU A 41 10.23 -8.44 -2.55
CA LEU A 41 10.42 -7.90 -3.90
C LEU A 41 11.87 -8.11 -4.38
N ARG A 42 12.85 -7.68 -3.59
CA ARG A 42 14.28 -7.84 -3.92
C ARG A 42 14.73 -9.30 -4.00
N SER A 43 14.19 -10.18 -3.15
CA SER A 43 14.54 -11.60 -3.18
C SER A 43 14.13 -12.29 -4.48
N ARG A 44 13.18 -11.70 -5.21
CA ARG A 44 12.77 -12.14 -6.54
C ARG A 44 13.49 -11.43 -7.69
N GLY A 45 14.42 -10.52 -7.37
CA GLY A 45 15.13 -9.73 -8.37
C GLY A 45 14.23 -8.70 -9.08
N LEU A 46 13.15 -8.25 -8.44
CA LEU A 46 12.32 -7.17 -8.98
C LEU A 46 13.06 -5.84 -8.82
N GLU A 47 13.32 -5.17 -9.94
CA GLU A 47 13.96 -3.85 -9.99
C GLU A 47 12.93 -2.71 -10.13
N GLU A 48 11.79 -2.98 -10.78
CA GLU A 48 10.69 -2.02 -10.97
C GLU A 48 9.33 -2.74 -11.07
N ILE A 49 8.24 -2.00 -10.87
CA ILE A 49 6.87 -2.46 -11.11
C ILE A 49 6.13 -1.36 -11.88
N ASN A 50 5.73 -1.64 -13.12
CA ASN A 50 5.04 -0.69 -13.99
C ASN A 50 5.80 0.65 -14.15
N GLY A 51 7.12 0.58 -14.38
CA GLY A 51 7.99 1.75 -14.52
C GLY A 51 8.32 2.50 -13.22
N ASP A 52 7.79 2.08 -12.07
CA ASP A 52 8.21 2.62 -10.78
C ASP A 52 9.33 1.75 -10.18
N PRO A 53 10.55 2.29 -9.94
CA PRO A 53 11.67 1.54 -9.41
C PRO A 53 11.41 1.11 -7.96
N VAL A 54 11.82 -0.11 -7.61
CA VAL A 54 11.75 -0.63 -6.23
C VAL A 54 12.67 0.22 -5.34
N PRO A 55 12.17 0.82 -4.24
CA PRO A 55 12.92 1.79 -3.47
C PRO A 55 14.08 1.17 -2.68
N GLU A 56 15.01 2.02 -2.23
CA GLU A 56 16.10 1.61 -1.34
C GLU A 56 15.66 1.44 0.12
N ASP A 57 14.78 2.32 0.60
CA ASP A 57 14.30 2.35 1.98
C ASP A 57 12.83 1.85 2.08
N PRO A 58 12.49 1.01 3.07
CA PRO A 58 11.11 0.57 3.28
C PRO A 58 10.14 1.70 3.65
N SER A 59 10.63 2.82 4.18
CA SER A 59 9.83 4.01 4.51
C SER A 59 9.25 4.69 3.28
N ASP A 60 9.80 4.39 2.10
CA ASP A 60 9.31 4.88 0.81
C ASP A 60 8.17 4.02 0.26
N ILE A 61 7.72 3.00 0.99
CA ILE A 61 6.55 2.20 0.62
C ILE A 61 5.34 2.71 1.40
N GLU A 62 4.31 3.17 0.72
CA GLU A 62 3.04 3.53 1.36
C GLU A 62 2.01 2.42 1.17
N PHE A 63 1.13 2.23 2.16
CA PHE A 63 0.02 1.27 2.08
C PHE A 63 -1.32 1.99 1.98
N GLY A 64 -2.25 1.36 1.25
CA GLY A 64 -3.61 1.82 1.06
C GLY A 64 -4.60 0.73 1.43
N ILE A 65 -5.69 1.11 2.09
CA ILE A 65 -6.82 0.23 2.42
C ILE A 65 -7.94 0.51 1.43
N ALA A 66 -8.61 -0.54 0.97
CA ALA A 66 -9.78 -0.42 0.09
C ALA A 66 -10.86 0.45 0.76
N VAL A 67 -11.41 1.41 0.01
CA VAL A 67 -12.52 2.26 0.47
C VAL A 67 -13.75 1.40 0.79
N ASP A 68 -13.99 0.37 -0.02
CA ASP A 68 -14.99 -0.66 0.23
C ASP A 68 -14.35 -2.04 0.07
N LYS A 69 -14.40 -2.85 1.13
CA LYS A 69 -13.81 -4.19 1.13
C LYS A 69 -14.55 -5.16 0.21
N ASN A 70 -15.78 -4.85 -0.18
CA ASN A 70 -16.59 -5.67 -1.09
C ASN A 70 -16.47 -5.21 -2.55
N ASP A 71 -15.89 -4.03 -2.79
CA ASP A 71 -15.76 -3.44 -4.12
C ASP A 71 -14.44 -2.66 -4.21
N LEU A 72 -13.40 -3.36 -4.67
CA LEU A 72 -12.06 -2.79 -4.84
C LEU A 72 -12.01 -1.71 -5.93
N GLY A 73 -13.03 -1.62 -6.80
CA GLY A 73 -13.16 -0.59 -7.83
C GLY A 73 -13.45 0.80 -7.27
N LYS A 74 -13.93 0.90 -6.02
CA LYS A 74 -14.15 2.19 -5.33
C LYS A 74 -12.86 2.88 -4.89
N GLY A 75 -11.71 2.25 -5.14
CA GLY A 75 -10.40 2.81 -4.87
C GLY A 75 -9.91 2.56 -3.45
N TRP A 76 -8.86 3.31 -3.09
CA TRP A 76 -8.07 3.05 -1.90
C TRP A 76 -7.76 4.35 -1.17
N THR A 77 -7.72 4.28 0.16
CA THR A 77 -7.33 5.40 1.04
C THR A 77 -6.01 5.06 1.70
N LYS A 78 -5.13 6.05 1.84
CA LYS A 78 -3.86 5.90 2.53
C LYS A 78 -4.05 5.39 3.96
N LEU A 79 -3.27 4.37 4.32
CA LEU A 79 -3.15 3.92 5.70
C LEU A 79 -2.25 4.90 6.45
N GLU A 80 -2.86 5.65 7.36
CA GLU A 80 -2.12 6.55 8.24
C GLU A 80 -1.38 5.76 9.32
N LEU A 81 -0.08 6.00 9.45
CA LEU A 81 0.78 5.33 10.43
C LEU A 81 0.57 5.82 11.88
N GLN A 82 -0.28 6.83 12.06
CA GLN A 82 -0.69 7.36 13.35
C GLN A 82 -2.18 7.06 13.54
N ALA A 83 -2.53 6.37 14.63
CA ALA A 83 -3.94 6.24 15.00
C ALA A 83 -4.54 7.65 15.19
N PRO A 84 -5.70 7.97 14.60
CA PRO A 84 -6.39 9.21 14.90
C PRO A 84 -6.70 9.21 16.40
N GLN A 85 -6.07 10.13 17.12
CA GLN A 85 -6.39 10.38 18.51
C GLN A 85 -7.76 11.07 18.50
N PHE A 86 -8.84 10.30 18.66
CA PHE A 86 -10.14 10.87 18.98
C PHE A 86 -10.04 11.41 20.42
N ASP A 87 -9.56 12.64 20.56
CA ASP A 87 -9.69 13.41 21.80
C ASP A 87 -11.17 13.84 21.91
N GLU A 88 -12.01 12.97 22.48
CA GLU A 88 -13.21 13.46 23.19
C GLU A 88 -12.71 14.14 24.47
N ASP A 89 -13.00 15.44 24.60
CA ASP A 89 -12.57 16.37 25.64
C ASP A 89 -11.11 16.88 25.55
N GLU A 90 -10.93 18.12 25.06
CA GLU A 90 -10.43 19.27 25.85
C GLU A 90 -9.84 20.36 24.92
N ALA A 91 -10.09 21.62 25.29
CA ALA A 91 -9.72 22.86 24.62
C ALA A 91 -8.21 22.99 24.26
N PRO A 92 -7.82 23.90 23.34
CA PRO A 92 -6.50 23.88 22.72
C PRO A 92 -5.42 24.37 23.70
N ARG A 93 -4.57 23.46 24.18
CA ARG A 93 -3.36 23.81 24.93
C ARG A 93 -2.13 23.68 24.04
N ARG A 94 -1.61 24.84 23.64
CA ARG A 94 -0.27 25.03 23.08
C ARG A 94 0.79 24.40 24.00
N GLY A 95 1.58 23.49 23.44
CA GLY A 95 2.88 23.09 23.97
C GLY A 95 2.84 21.86 24.88
N ALA A 96 3.03 20.68 24.31
CA ALA A 96 3.55 19.51 25.01
C ALA A 96 4.15 18.54 23.98
N GLY A 97 5.29 17.96 24.34
CA GLY A 97 6.18 17.24 23.43
C GLY A 97 5.52 16.13 22.62
N LYS A 98 6.13 15.88 21.45
CA LYS A 98 5.93 14.74 20.55
C LYS A 98 5.99 13.44 21.37
N LYS A 99 4.86 13.03 21.95
CA LYS A 99 4.69 11.71 22.55
C LYS A 99 4.80 10.76 21.36
N SER A 100 5.90 10.02 21.29
CA SER A 100 6.07 8.98 20.28
C SER A 100 4.89 8.02 20.40
N ALA A 101 3.92 8.15 19.51
CA ALA A 101 2.84 7.18 19.39
C ALA A 101 3.48 5.81 19.19
N ALA A 102 2.97 4.78 19.88
CA ALA A 102 3.44 3.42 19.68
C ALA A 102 3.32 3.05 18.18
N PRO A 103 4.26 2.26 17.64
CA PRO A 103 4.21 1.88 16.24
C PRO A 103 2.90 1.12 15.96
N LEU A 104 2.17 1.56 14.93
CA LEU A 104 0.89 0.99 14.56
C LEU A 104 1.07 -0.47 14.13
N THR A 105 0.33 -1.38 14.76
CA THR A 105 0.32 -2.81 14.43
C THR A 105 -0.69 -3.11 13.32
N LEU A 106 -0.54 -4.25 12.64
CA LEU A 106 -1.49 -4.68 11.60
C LEU A 106 -2.92 -4.78 12.15
N GLU A 107 -3.07 -5.34 13.35
CA GLU A 107 -4.37 -5.42 14.04
C GLU A 107 -4.93 -4.04 14.43
N ALA A 108 -4.09 -3.15 14.97
CA ALA A 108 -4.49 -1.80 15.35
C ALA A 108 -4.81 -0.89 14.14
N ALA A 109 -4.28 -1.22 12.95
CA ALA A 109 -4.63 -0.61 11.68
C ALA A 109 -5.94 -1.17 11.06
N GLU A 110 -6.68 -1.99 11.81
CA GLU A 110 -7.91 -2.66 11.36
C GLU A 110 -7.76 -3.54 10.12
N LEU A 111 -6.54 -4.01 9.85
CA LEU A 111 -6.30 -5.03 8.83
C LEU A 111 -6.80 -6.39 9.33
N ARG A 112 -7.07 -7.29 8.38
CA ARG A 112 -7.59 -8.64 8.64
C ARG A 112 -6.94 -9.65 7.73
N ASP A 113 -7.08 -10.92 8.08
CA ASP A 113 -6.64 -12.03 7.24
C ASP A 113 -7.29 -11.98 5.85
N VAL A 114 -6.52 -12.33 4.83
CA VAL A 114 -6.90 -12.34 3.41
C VAL A 114 -7.32 -10.95 2.89
N GLN A 115 -6.96 -9.87 3.58
CA GLN A 115 -7.34 -8.51 3.15
C GLN A 115 -6.42 -8.00 2.02
N PRO A 116 -6.99 -7.45 0.93
CA PRO A 116 -6.23 -6.69 -0.07
C PRO A 116 -5.71 -5.36 0.50
N ILE A 117 -4.45 -5.07 0.21
CA ILE A 117 -3.76 -3.84 0.61
C ILE A 117 -3.06 -3.28 -0.63
N ALA A 118 -3.38 -2.06 -1.04
CA ALA A 118 -2.62 -1.40 -2.09
C ALA A 118 -1.25 -0.97 -1.55
N PHE A 119 -0.22 -0.99 -2.40
CA PHE A 119 1.05 -0.36 -2.07
C PHE A 119 1.58 0.47 -3.23
N ARG A 120 2.34 1.51 -2.91
CA ARG A 120 3.02 2.35 -3.90
C ARG A 120 4.38 2.79 -3.39
N PHE A 121 5.26 3.14 -4.32
CA PHE A 121 6.57 3.70 -4.00
C PHE A 121 6.46 5.23 -4.00
N ARG A 122 6.90 5.87 -2.92
CA ARG A 122 6.95 7.32 -2.80
C ARG A 122 7.97 7.82 -3.81
N LYS A 123 7.53 8.70 -4.71
CA LYS A 123 8.46 9.47 -5.55
C LYS A 123 9.10 10.53 -4.65
N HIS A 124 10.36 10.32 -4.27
CA HIS A 124 11.19 11.44 -3.84
C HIS A 124 11.26 12.37 -5.03
N SER A 125 10.79 13.61 -4.87
CA SER A 125 10.97 14.64 -5.87
C SER A 125 12.46 14.87 -6.03
N GLU A 126 13.11 14.17 -6.96
CA GLU A 126 14.48 14.48 -7.35
C GLU A 126 14.53 15.88 -7.96
N GLU A 127 15.22 16.75 -7.23
CA GLU A 127 15.74 18.08 -7.53
C GLU A 127 15.66 18.55 -8.99
N THR A 128 14.87 19.60 -9.25
CA THR A 128 15.22 20.83 -10.03
C THR A 128 13.95 21.55 -10.49
N LYS A 129 13.19 22.16 -9.57
CA LYS A 129 12.35 23.30 -9.93
C LYS A 129 12.61 24.43 -8.95
N SER A 130 13.12 25.52 -9.52
CA SER A 130 13.42 26.77 -8.85
C SER A 130 12.32 27.18 -7.89
N THR A 131 12.72 27.74 -6.75
CA THR A 131 11.92 28.20 -5.60
C THR A 131 10.71 29.10 -5.94
N ASP A 132 10.54 29.51 -7.20
CA ASP A 132 9.43 30.33 -7.71
C ASP A 132 8.22 29.52 -8.26
N GLU A 133 8.33 28.20 -8.50
CA GLU A 133 7.20 27.35 -8.98
C GLU A 133 6.54 26.49 -7.87
N LEU A 134 7.01 26.57 -6.62
CA LEU A 134 6.60 25.68 -5.52
C LEU A 134 5.26 26.02 -4.85
N LEU A 135 4.54 27.03 -5.32
CA LEU A 135 3.31 27.51 -4.66
C LEU A 135 2.01 27.14 -5.38
N ASP A 136 2.06 26.43 -6.52
CA ASP A 136 0.87 26.11 -7.34
C ASP A 136 0.79 24.66 -7.83
N LEU A 137 1.55 23.75 -7.20
CA LEU A 137 1.29 22.32 -7.33
C LEU A 137 0.67 21.86 -6.01
N GLU A 138 -0.65 21.98 -5.91
CA GLU A 138 -1.43 20.90 -5.28
C GLU A 138 -0.98 19.63 -6.00
N GLN A 139 0.03 18.97 -5.43
CA GLN A 139 0.62 17.76 -5.98
C GLN A 139 -0.48 16.72 -5.98
N GLU A 140 -1.21 16.62 -7.10
CA GLU A 140 -2.28 15.64 -7.30
C GLU A 140 -1.74 14.30 -6.83
N ASP A 141 -2.40 13.75 -5.81
CA ASP A 141 -2.05 12.43 -5.31
C ASP A 141 -2.16 11.48 -6.52
N PRO A 142 -1.05 10.82 -6.95
CA PRO A 142 -1.05 9.96 -8.14
C PRO A 142 -1.98 8.75 -7.98
N GLY A 143 -2.60 8.59 -6.82
CA GLY A 143 -3.55 7.55 -6.53
C GLY A 143 -2.87 6.22 -6.30
N TRP A 144 -3.63 5.16 -6.54
CA TRP A 144 -3.21 3.78 -6.33
C TRP A 144 -3.31 3.03 -7.66
N ASP A 145 -2.16 2.70 -8.23
CA ASP A 145 -2.05 1.82 -9.39
C ASP A 145 -2.35 0.39 -8.90
N VAL A 146 -3.61 -0.02 -8.93
CA VAL A 146 -4.05 -1.39 -8.65
C VAL A 146 -5.02 -1.82 -9.72
N ILE A 147 -4.69 -2.91 -10.42
CA ILE A 147 -5.59 -3.53 -11.40
C ILE A 147 -6.27 -4.71 -10.72
N VAL A 148 -7.60 -4.68 -10.71
CA VAL A 148 -8.45 -5.77 -10.22
C VAL A 148 -8.92 -6.52 -11.46
N PRO A 149 -8.47 -7.77 -11.66
CA PRO A 149 -8.95 -8.58 -12.79
C PRO A 149 -10.48 -8.69 -12.74
N SER A 150 -11.13 -8.47 -13.87
CA SER A 150 -12.55 -8.75 -14.07
C SER A 150 -12.68 -10.05 -14.88
N LEU A 151 -13.72 -10.85 -14.62
CA LEU A 151 -13.96 -12.08 -15.38
C LEU A 151 -14.50 -11.77 -16.79
N ASP A 152 -15.13 -10.62 -16.97
CA ASP A 152 -15.69 -10.19 -18.25
C ASP A 152 -14.59 -9.87 -19.29
N GLU A 153 -13.40 -9.44 -18.84
CA GLU A 153 -12.23 -9.23 -19.72
C GLU A 153 -11.66 -10.54 -20.31
N GLU A 154 -11.81 -11.68 -19.62
CA GLU A 154 -11.32 -12.98 -20.11
C GLU A 154 -12.23 -13.55 -21.23
N GLU A 155 -13.54 -13.25 -21.20
CA GLU A 155 -14.48 -13.70 -22.24
C GLU A 155 -14.35 -12.89 -23.54
N GLU A 156 -14.07 -11.58 -23.47
CA GLU A 156 -13.90 -10.73 -24.65
C GLU A 156 -12.61 -11.04 -25.44
N GLU A 157 -11.50 -11.36 -24.76
CA GLU A 157 -10.23 -11.74 -25.42
C GLU A 157 -10.34 -13.11 -26.14
N GLU A 158 -11.10 -14.06 -25.58
CA GLU A 158 -11.34 -15.37 -26.22
C GLU A 158 -12.24 -15.27 -27.46
N GLU A 159 -13.24 -14.37 -27.46
CA GLU A 159 -14.13 -14.15 -28.61
C GLU A 159 -13.42 -13.44 -29.79
N GLU A 160 -12.50 -12.50 -29.52
CA GLU A 160 -11.73 -11.82 -30.57
C GLU A 160 -10.71 -12.76 -31.25
N GLU A 161 -10.09 -13.69 -30.51
CA GLU A 161 -9.17 -14.69 -31.09
C GLU A 161 -9.89 -15.71 -31.99
N GLU A 162 -11.14 -16.09 -31.68
CA GLU A 162 -11.94 -17.01 -32.51
C GLU A 162 -12.49 -16.36 -33.80
N GLU A 163 -12.71 -15.03 -33.82
CA GLU A 163 -13.12 -14.30 -35.01
C GLU A 163 -11.97 -14.02 -35.99
N GLU A 164 -10.73 -13.85 -35.52
CA GLU A 164 -9.57 -13.67 -36.42
C GLU A 164 -9.08 -14.98 -37.08
N GLU A 165 -9.47 -16.15 -36.57
CA GLU A 165 -9.08 -17.47 -37.11
C GLU A 165 -10.07 -18.05 -38.15
N ASN A 166 -11.18 -17.35 -38.45
CA ASN A 166 -12.21 -17.74 -39.45
C ASN A 166 -12.26 -16.86 -40.71
#